data_AF-A0A829H3P2-F1
#
_entry.id   AF-A0A829H3P2-F1
#
_cell.length_a   1.000
_cell.length_b   1.000
_cell.length_c   1.000
_cell.angle_alpha   90.00
_cell.angle_beta   90.00
_cell.angle_gamma   90.00
#
_symmetry.space_group_name_H-M   'P 1'
#
loop_
_entity.id
_entity.type
_entity.pdbx_description
1 polymer ?
#
loop_
_entity_poly.entity_id
_entity_poly.type
_entity_poly.pdbx_seq_one_letter_code
_entity_poly.pdbx_strand_id
1 'polypeptide(L)' 'MKTALFFMMDQYADWEGSYLASQLNQSKQWSVKTGSVAETVSSLGGFQTQIDYQIDNQL' A
#
# COMPACT_ATOMS: atom_id res chain seq x y z
N MET A 1 0.83 -18.75 2.27
CA MET A 1 1.30 -17.35 2.42
C MET A 1 0.09 -16.46 2.25
N LYS A 2 -0.19 -15.58 3.20
CA LYS A 2 -1.34 -14.66 3.16
C LYS A 2 -0.87 -13.31 2.63
N THR A 3 -1.76 -12.56 1.98
CA THR A 3 -1.44 -11.22 1.45
C THR A 3 -2.23 -10.18 2.22
N ALA A 4 -1.54 -9.16 2.73
CA ALA A 4 -2.15 -7.96 3.25
C ALA A 4 -2.06 -6.87 2.18
N LEU A 5 -3.22 -6.41 1.71
CA LEU A 5 -3.32 -5.35 0.71
C LEU A 5 -3.54 -4.02 1.41
N PHE A 6 -2.57 -3.11 1.30
CA PHE A 6 -2.68 -1.74 1.76
C PHE A 6 -3.26 -0.93 0.60
N PHE A 7 -4.52 -0.51 0.74
CA PHE A 7 -5.15 0.34 -0.27
C PHE A 7 -4.69 1.78 -0.06
N MET A 8 -3.95 2.31 -1.03
CA MET A 8 -3.29 3.60 -0.96
C MET A 8 -3.99 4.58 -1.90
N MET A 9 -4.34 5.75 -1.38
CA MET A 9 -4.85 6.86 -2.18
C MET A 9 -3.83 7.99 -2.21
N ASP A 10 -4.01 8.92 -3.15
CA ASP A 10 -3.19 10.13 -3.15
C ASP A 10 -3.38 10.90 -1.84
N GLN A 11 -2.30 11.52 -1.37
CA GLN A 11 -2.19 12.17 -0.07
C GLN A 11 -2.46 11.24 1.13
N TYR A 12 -2.04 9.98 1.06
CA TYR A 12 -2.11 9.08 2.21
C TYR A 12 -1.16 9.51 3.34
N ALA A 13 -1.52 9.22 4.59
CA ALA A 13 -0.69 9.50 5.75
C ALA A 13 0.41 8.45 5.94
N ASP A 14 1.67 8.87 5.89
CA ASP A 14 2.85 8.00 5.94
C ASP A 14 2.90 7.11 7.19
N TRP A 15 2.43 7.63 8.32
CA TRP A 15 2.58 7.00 9.62
C TRP A 15 1.55 5.90 9.90
N GLU A 16 0.34 5.98 9.35
CA GLU A 16 -0.79 5.12 9.75
C GLU A 16 -0.54 3.63 9.50
N GLY A 17 -0.03 3.28 8.32
CA GLY A 17 0.23 1.90 7.92
C GLY A 17 1.65 1.41 8.24
N SER A 18 2.59 2.32 8.50
CA SER A 18 4.04 2.04 8.52
C SER A 18 4.44 0.92 9.48
N TYR A 19 3.95 0.98 10.72
CA TYR A 19 4.29 -0.02 11.74
C TYR A 19 3.73 -1.40 11.38
N LEU A 20 2.44 -1.50 11.04
CA LEU A 20 1.80 -2.77 10.69
C LEU A 20 2.41 -3.39 9.44
N ALA A 21 2.64 -2.60 8.39
CA ALA A 21 3.29 -3.06 7.16
C ALA A 21 4.66 -3.68 7.47
N SER A 22 5.45 -3.03 8.34
CA SER A 22 6.76 -3.55 8.72
C SER A 22 6.68 -4.91 9.44
N GLN A 23 5.72 -5.09 10.34
CA GLN A 23 5.55 -6.34 11.11
C GLN A 23 5.10 -7.49 10.22
N LEU A 24 4.15 -7.22 9.31
CA LEU A 24 3.65 -8.22 8.38
C LEU A 24 4.73 -8.65 7.38
N ASN A 25 5.48 -7.70 6.82
CA ASN A 25 6.46 -8.00 5.78
C ASN A 25 7.72 -8.72 6.31
N GLN A 26 7.99 -8.64 7.62
CA GLN A 26 9.05 -9.42 8.29
C GLN A 26 8.62 -10.87 8.59
N SER A 27 7.31 -11.15 8.59
CA SER A 27 6.79 -12.49 8.85
C SER A 27 6.90 -13.37 7.60
N LYS A 28 7.37 -14.62 7.76
CA LYS A 28 7.34 -15.63 6.68
C LYS A 28 5.93 -16.05 6.27
N GLN A 29 4.91 -15.68 7.05
CA GLN A 29 3.52 -16.08 6.80
C GLN A 29 2.76 -15.07 5.92
N TRP A 30 3.27 -13.86 5.79
CA TRP A 30 2.59 -12.72 5.16
C TRP A 30 3.45 -12.08 4.07
N SER A 31 2.78 -11.47 3.10
CA SER A 31 3.37 -10.55 2.14
C SER A 31 2.57 -9.26 2.17
N VAL A 32 3.26 -8.13 2.14
CA VAL A 32 2.64 -6.81 2.01
C VAL A 32 2.64 -6.39 0.55
N LYS A 33 1.49 -5.89 0.11
CA LYS A 33 1.26 -5.38 -1.24
C LYS A 33 0.46 -4.09 -1.20
N THR A 34 0.68 -3.20 -2.14
CA THR A 34 -0.08 -1.95 -2.30
C THR A 34 -1.15 -2.10 -3.39
N GLY A 35 -2.32 -1.54 -3.15
CA GLY A 35 -3.40 -1.46 -4.14
C GLY A 35 -3.87 -0.01 -4.30
N SER A 36 -4.24 0.39 -5.51
CA SER A 36 -4.82 1.71 -5.76
C SER A 36 -5.56 1.73 -7.09
N VAL A 37 -6.34 2.79 -7.34
CA VAL A 37 -6.91 3.09 -8.67
C VAL A 37 -5.90 3.77 -9.61
N ALA A 38 -4.79 4.26 -9.07
CA ALA A 38 -3.69 4.89 -9.81
C ALA A 38 -2.45 3.99 -9.83
N GLU A 39 -1.55 4.18 -10.80
CA GLU A 39 -0.27 3.46 -10.87
C GLU A 39 0.75 3.95 -9.83
N THR A 40 0.68 5.22 -9.46
CA THR A 40 1.53 5.86 -8.45
C THR A 40 0.70 6.82 -7.63
N VAL A 41 0.97 6.91 -6.33
CA VAL A 41 0.34 7.86 -5.41
C VAL A 41 1.39 8.59 -4.59
N SER A 42 1.10 9.82 -4.18
CA SER A 42 1.97 10.62 -3.31
C SER A 42 1.48 10.59 -1.87
N SER A 43 2.38 10.49 -0.90
CA SER A 43 2.04 10.62 0.53
C SER A 43 2.00 12.08 0.99
N LEU A 44 1.42 12.35 2.16
CA LEU A 44 1.48 13.67 2.82
C LEU A 44 2.93 14.12 3.10
N GLY A 45 3.82 13.18 3.39
CA GLY A 45 5.26 13.41 3.59
C GLY A 45 6.06 13.60 2.30
N GLY A 46 5.45 13.46 1.13
CA GLY A 46 6.08 13.70 -0.17
C GLY A 46 6.75 12.48 -0.82
N PHE A 47 6.51 11.26 -0.32
CA PHE A 47 6.98 10.03 -0.98
C PHE A 47 6.10 9.69 -2.18
N GLN A 48 6.72 9.25 -3.27
CA GLN A 48 5.99 8.59 -4.37
C GLN A 48 6.03 7.09 -4.19
N THR A 49 4.86 6.47 -4.10
CA THR A 49 4.69 5.03 -3.92
C THR A 49 4.18 4.41 -5.21
N GLN A 50 4.97 3.52 -5.78
CA GLN A 50 4.56 2.65 -6.89
C GLN A 50 3.59 1.59 -6.39
N ILE A 51 2.48 1.41 -7.11
CA ILE A 51 1.41 0.49 -6.72
C ILE A 51 1.65 -0.90 -7.30
N ASP A 52 1.52 -1.96 -6.47
CA ASP A 52 1.64 -3.35 -6.92
C ASP A 52 0.42 -3.81 -7.75
N TYR A 53 -0.78 -3.41 -7.33
CA TYR A 53 -2.04 -3.81 -7.97
C TYR A 53 -2.91 -2.61 -8.29
N GLN A 54 -3.09 -2.34 -9.58
CA GLN A 54 -4.09 -1.38 -10.02
C GLN A 54 -5.48 -2.04 -9.95
N ILE A 55 -6.41 -1.37 -9.27
CA ILE A 55 -7.79 -1.80 -9.09
C ILE A 55 -8.62 -1.00 -10.07
N ASP A 56 -9.19 -1.69 -11.06
CA ASP A 56 -10.09 -1.08 -12.03
C ASP A 56 -11.36 -0.60 -11.35
N ASN A 57 -11.67 0.68 -11.55
CA ASN A 57 -12.95 1.24 -11.19
C ASN A 57 -13.91 1.06 -12.38
N GLN A 58 -14.41 -0.16 -12.59
CA GLN A 58 -15.54 -0.38 -13.50
C GLN A 58 -16.83 0.03 -12.79
N LEU A 59 -17.13 1.32 -12.83
CA LEU A 59 -18.46 1.88 -12.55
C LEU A 59 -19.10 2.34 -13.86
#